data_AF-A0A1W0AUF5-F1
#
_entry.id   AF-A0A1W0AUF5-F1
#
_cell.length_a   1.000
_cell.length_b   1.000
_cell.length_c   1.000
_cell.angle_alpha   90.00
_cell.angle_beta   90.00
_cell.angle_gamma   90.00
#
_symmetry.space_group_name_H-M   'P 1'
#
loop_
_entity.id
_entity.type
_entity.pdbx_description
1 polymer ?
#
loop_
_entity_poly.entity_id
_entity_poly.type
_entity_poly.pdbx_seq_one_letter_code
_entity_poly.pdbx_strand_id
1 'polypeptide(L)'
;MPNRVATNHTHNAIEVSMTEIDTMWAPGWPHEAPDQPLSITEAHQAMQRHRSCLREECARKRAAWDTLVDAGRIKPDVGRTR
;
A
#
# COMPACT_ATOMS: atom_id res chain seq x y z
N MET A 1 16.07 40.04 35.33
CA MET A 1 14.89 39.18 35.14
C MET A 1 14.59 39.13 33.63
N PRO A 2 14.38 37.94 33.04
CA PRO A 2 15.22 37.44 31.94
C PRO A 2 14.87 37.89 30.50
N ASN A 3 15.95 38.27 29.83
CA ASN A 3 16.33 38.14 28.41
C ASN A 3 15.33 37.38 27.49
N ARG A 4 14.68 38.10 26.58
CA ARG A 4 13.90 37.50 25.48
C ARG A 4 14.87 37.08 24.38
N VAL A 5 15.33 35.83 24.44
CA VAL A 5 16.13 35.23 23.38
C VAL A 5 15.30 35.23 22.09
N ALA A 6 15.70 36.05 21.12
CA ALA A 6 15.21 35.92 19.75
C ALA A 6 15.75 34.60 19.20
N THR A 7 14.90 33.56 19.20
CA THR A 7 15.23 32.33 18.50
C THR A 7 15.26 32.66 17.01
N ASN A 8 16.46 32.76 16.45
CA ASN A 8 16.68 32.69 15.02
C ASN A 8 16.17 31.32 14.57
N HIS A 9 14.90 31.27 14.15
CA HIS A 9 14.39 30.10 13.46
C HIS A 9 14.95 30.17 12.04
N THR A 10 16.19 29.70 11.88
CA THR A 10 16.78 29.50 10.56
C THR A 10 15.89 28.49 9.85
N HIS A 11 15.09 28.94 8.88
CA HIS A 11 14.52 28.05 7.88
C HIS A 11 15.71 27.54 7.07
N ASN A 12 16.30 26.43 7.52
CA ASN A 12 17.32 25.75 6.76
C ASN A 12 16.68 25.33 5.44
N ALA A 13 17.07 25.99 4.36
CA ALA A 13 16.69 25.62 3.01
C ALA A 13 17.37 24.26 2.73
N ILE A 14 16.61 23.19 2.94
CA ILE A 14 17.02 21.87 2.47
C ILE A 14 16.91 21.96 0.94
N GLU A 15 18.04 22.14 0.27
CA GLU A 15 18.15 21.99 -1.18
C GLU A 15 18.01 20.50 -1.51
N VAL A 16 16.76 20.04 -1.57
CA VAL A 16 16.46 18.70 -2.08
C VAL A 16 16.74 18.72 -3.58
N SER A 17 17.84 18.09 -4.00
CA SER A 17 18.13 17.79 -5.40
C SER A 17 16.88 17.14 -6.03
N MET A 18 16.39 17.72 -7.12
CA MET A 18 15.17 17.32 -7.85
C MET A 18 15.15 15.86 -8.37
N THR A 19 16.18 15.07 -8.09
CA THR A 19 16.30 13.65 -8.44
C THR A 19 15.95 12.69 -7.30
N GLU A 20 15.71 13.18 -6.08
CA GLU A 20 15.34 12.34 -4.92
C GLU A 20 13.95 12.68 -4.35
N ILE A 21 12.99 12.92 -5.24
CA ILE A 21 11.55 12.81 -4.92
C ILE A 21 10.99 11.62 -5.70
N ASP A 22 11.60 10.45 -5.53
CA ASP A 22 11.06 9.17 -6.01
C ASP A 22 10.25 8.46 -4.90
N THR A 23 9.67 9.22 -3.96
CA THR A 23 8.92 8.62 -2.83
C THR A 23 7.70 9.42 -2.39
N MET A 24 7.38 10.55 -3.03
CA MET A 24 6.17 11.32 -2.70
C MET A 24 4.91 10.88 -3.44
N TRP A 25 4.99 9.88 -4.32
CA TRP A 25 3.87 9.00 -4.64
C TRP A 25 4.37 7.62 -5.06
N ALA A 26 4.02 6.60 -4.28
CA ALA A 26 4.07 5.22 -4.70
C ALA A 26 2.61 4.74 -4.92
N PRO A 27 2.30 4.15 -6.08
CA PRO A 27 1.31 4.54 -7.05
C PRO A 27 0.03 3.68 -6.97
N GLY A 28 -0.82 3.81 -8.00
CA GLY A 28 -1.66 2.70 -8.49
C GLY A 28 -0.79 1.50 -8.94
N TRP A 29 -0.06 0.94 -7.97
CA TRP A 29 0.92 -0.16 -8.00
C TRP A 29 0.27 -1.41 -8.64
N PRO A 30 0.98 -2.18 -9.51
CA PRO A 30 0.39 -2.94 -10.61
C PRO A 30 -0.86 -3.75 -10.25
N HIS A 31 -1.90 -3.65 -11.07
CA HIS A 31 -3.05 -4.57 -11.03
C HIS A 31 -2.69 -5.97 -11.54
N GLU A 32 -1.47 -6.13 -12.07
CA GLU A 32 -0.90 -7.40 -12.53
C GLU A 32 -0.72 -8.40 -11.40
N ALA A 33 -0.85 -9.68 -11.76
CA ALA A 33 -0.56 -10.76 -10.83
C ALA A 33 0.90 -10.66 -10.37
N PRO A 34 1.20 -10.97 -9.10
CA PRO A 34 2.58 -11.16 -8.69
C PRO A 34 3.16 -12.41 -9.37
N ASP A 35 4.45 -12.38 -9.71
CA ASP A 35 5.14 -13.52 -10.31
C ASP A 35 5.23 -14.72 -9.35
N GLN A 36 5.18 -14.45 -8.04
CA GLN A 36 5.18 -15.46 -6.99
C GLN A 36 3.94 -15.30 -6.09
N PRO A 37 3.49 -16.38 -5.43
CA PRO A 37 2.45 -16.28 -4.41
C PRO A 37 2.83 -15.29 -3.32
N LEU A 38 1.87 -14.47 -2.90
CA LEU A 38 2.09 -13.53 -1.80
C LEU A 38 2.24 -14.29 -0.48
N SER A 39 3.01 -13.74 0.46
CA SER A 39 2.88 -14.14 1.86
C SER A 39 1.52 -13.70 2.42
N ILE A 40 1.10 -14.31 3.52
CA ILE A 40 -0.17 -13.95 4.20
C ILE A 40 -0.23 -12.45 4.54
N THR A 41 0.88 -11.89 5.02
CA THR A 41 0.97 -10.46 5.38
C THR A 41 0.82 -9.57 4.16
N GLU A 42 1.52 -9.88 3.07
CA GLU A 42 1.42 -9.12 1.82
C GLU A 42 0.04 -9.25 1.19
N ALA A 43 -0.59 -10.42 1.28
CA ALA A 43 -1.95 -10.63 0.80
C ALA A 43 -2.94 -9.75 1.58
N HIS A 44 -2.81 -9.63 2.90
CA HIS A 44 -3.62 -8.69 3.68
C HIS A 44 -3.40 -7.24 3.28
N GLN A 45 -2.15 -6.82 3.06
CA GLN A 45 -1.83 -5.46 2.61
C GLN A 45 -2.40 -5.18 1.21
N ALA A 46 -2.30 -6.15 0.30
CA ALA A 46 -2.86 -6.05 -1.04
C ALA A 46 -4.39 -5.93 -1.00
N MET A 47 -5.07 -6.71 -0.17
CA MET A 47 -6.53 -6.60 0.02
C MET A 47 -6.95 -5.23 0.55
N GLN A 48 -6.18 -4.64 1.46
CA GLN A 48 -6.42 -3.28 1.98
C GLN A 48 -6.18 -2.21 0.92
N ARG A 49 -5.06 -2.30 0.19
CA ARG A 49 -4.67 -1.35 -0.86
C ARG A 49 -5.64 -1.38 -2.04
N HIS A 50 -6.06 -2.57 -2.47
CA HIS A 50 -7.00 -2.78 -3.57
C HIS A 50 -8.46 -2.92 -3.11
N ARG A 51 -8.84 -2.28 -2.00
CA ARG A 51 -10.21 -2.32 -1.47
C ARG A 51 -11.25 -1.93 -2.51
N SER A 52 -10.93 -0.94 -3.34
CA SER A 52 -11.80 -0.36 -4.38
C SER A 52 -11.87 -1.21 -5.66
N CYS A 53 -10.92 -2.12 -5.89
CA CYS A 53 -10.90 -2.95 -7.09
C CYS A 53 -11.90 -4.10 -6.99
N LEU A 54 -12.45 -4.54 -8.11
CA LEU A 54 -13.13 -5.83 -8.17
C LEU A 54 -12.10 -6.97 -8.21
N ARG A 55 -12.43 -8.13 -7.63
CA ARG A 55 -11.52 -9.30 -7.60
C ARG A 55 -11.31 -9.85 -9.01
N GLU A 56 -12.33 -9.71 -9.84
CA GLU A 56 -12.38 -10.15 -11.22
C GLU A 56 -11.52 -9.26 -12.13
N GLU A 57 -11.36 -7.98 -11.81
CA GLU A 57 -10.66 -6.99 -12.65
C GLU A 57 -9.24 -6.67 -12.17
N CYS A 58 -8.86 -7.10 -10.97
CA CYS A 58 -7.52 -6.88 -10.41
C CYS A 58 -6.85 -8.22 -10.11
N ALA A 59 -5.89 -8.60 -10.94
CA ALA A 59 -5.16 -9.86 -10.79
C ALA A 59 -4.36 -9.90 -9.48
N ARG A 60 -3.79 -8.77 -9.04
CA ARG A 60 -3.16 -8.66 -7.72
C ARG A 60 -4.12 -8.93 -6.56
N LYS A 61 -5.35 -8.38 -6.62
CA LYS A 61 -6.38 -8.63 -5.60
C LYS A 61 -6.83 -10.08 -5.62
N ARG A 62 -6.95 -10.68 -6.82
CA ARG A 62 -7.30 -12.09 -6.98
C ARG A 62 -6.25 -12.99 -6.33
N ALA A 63 -4.98 -12.80 -6.67
CA ALA A 63 -3.87 -13.56 -6.09
C ALA A 63 -3.82 -13.43 -4.56
N ALA A 64 -4.01 -12.22 -4.02
CA ALA A 64 -4.10 -12.00 -2.57
C ALA A 64 -5.29 -12.73 -1.92
N TRP A 65 -6.44 -12.74 -2.58
CA TRP A 65 -7.61 -13.46 -2.11
C TRP A 65 -7.37 -14.97 -2.12
N ASP A 66 -6.81 -15.52 -3.20
CA ASP A 66 -6.48 -16.94 -3.34
C ASP A 66 -5.52 -17.39 -2.22
N THR A 67 -4.42 -16.65 -1.99
CA THR A 67 -3.48 -16.90 -0.88
C THR A 67 -4.18 -16.96 0.48
N LEU A 68 -5.12 -16.06 0.75
CA LEU A 68 -5.82 -16.01 2.03
C LEU A 68 -6.87 -17.12 2.17
N VAL A 69 -7.45 -17.59 1.07
CA VAL A 69 -8.34 -18.75 1.06
C VAL A 69 -7.54 -20.03 1.33
N ASP A 70 -6.42 -20.21 0.63
CA ASP A 70 -5.54 -21.37 0.79
C ASP A 70 -4.96 -21.45 2.21
N ALA A 71 -4.64 -20.29 2.80
CA ALA A 71 -4.19 -20.19 4.20
C ALA A 71 -5.33 -20.30 5.23
N GLY A 72 -6.58 -20.50 4.81
CA GLY A 72 -7.76 -20.61 5.69
C GLY A 72 -8.15 -19.32 6.41
N ARG A 73 -7.69 -18.15 5.96
CA ARG A 73 -7.99 -16.82 6.52
C ARG A 73 -9.27 -16.20 5.97
N ILE A 74 -9.65 -16.57 4.75
CA ILE A 74 -10.91 -16.20 4.13
C ILE A 74 -11.67 -17.48 3.79
N LYS A 75 -12.94 -17.53 4.19
CA LYS A 75 -13.87 -18.57 3.74
C LYS A 75 -14.73 -18.01 2.61
N PRO A 76 -14.60 -18.51 1.36
CA PRO A 76 -15.46 -18.10 0.26
C PRO A 76 -16.93 -18.36 0.62
N ASP A 77 -17.79 -17.38 0.37
CA ASP A 77 -19.23 -17.58 0.45
C ASP A 77 -19.69 -18.29 -0.82
N VAL A 78 -19.65 -19.63 -0.78
CA VAL A 78 -20.02 -20.51 -1.90
C VAL A 78 -21.49 -20.43 -2.30
N GLY A 79 -22.34 -19.78 -1.49
CA GLY A 79 -23.77 -19.60 -1.77
C GLY A 79 -24.11 -18.29 -2.49
N ARG A 80 -23.19 -17.31 -2.52
CA ARG A 80 -23.46 -16.01 -3.15
C ARG A 80 -23.00 -15.99 -4.61
N THR A 81 -23.83 -16.55 -5.48
CA THR A 81 -23.73 -16.29 -6.92
C THR A 81 -24.25 -14.87 -7.18
N ARG A 82 -23.47 -14.05 -7.89
CA ARG A 82 -23.83 -12.68 -8.27
C ARG A 82 -24.80 -12.68 -9.45
#